data_AF-A0A517W5B3-F1
#
_entry.id   AF-A0A517W5B3-F1
#
_cell.length_a   1.000
_cell.length_b   1.000
_cell.length_c   1.000
_cell.angle_alpha   90.00
_cell.angle_beta   90.00
_cell.angle_gamma   90.00
#
_symmetry.space_group_name_H-M   'P 1'
#
loop_
_entity.id
_entity.type
_entity.pdbx_description
1 polymer ?
#
loop_
_entity_poly.entity_id
_entity_poly.type
_entity_poly.pdbx_seq_one_letter_code
_entity_poly.pdbx_strand_id
1 'polypeptide(L)'
;MMVRTLLLAGCVSFFWTGPVQAGMPSVSLDLTDIAQLRLQSISFFLMVLLLSALILKLCWNLLAKDFPKLPRISYKGALGVSVLWGLMFLFVLTMISGARELLTPGAWEKSGRTYRLVEDKQPDDASLAAETTLDERRRKLGELRSALFMHVATHQGKFPGKADETTFAEEFWLQPGPLQARYGYVAGDKQADPSEPLAFEQAIYGDDQQLILFTDGAIKVLPTTKAQDVLNGK
;
A
#
# COMPACT_ATOMS: atom_id res chain seq x y z
N MET A 1 -42.99 21.15 38.18
CA MET A 1 -41.75 20.72 38.86
C MET A 1 -41.73 19.18 39.03
N MET A 2 -41.86 18.41 37.93
CA MET A 2 -41.99 16.93 37.95
C MET A 2 -41.26 16.21 36.80
N VAL A 3 -40.41 16.92 36.04
CA VAL A 3 -39.68 16.35 34.88
C VAL A 3 -38.20 16.08 35.21
N ARG A 4 -37.68 16.62 36.32
CA ARG A 4 -36.28 16.45 36.74
C ARG A 4 -36.02 15.14 37.49
N THR A 5 -37.04 14.51 38.06
CA THR A 5 -36.91 13.27 38.85
C THR A 5 -36.89 12.01 38.00
N LEU A 6 -37.42 12.04 36.77
CA LEU A 6 -37.45 10.86 35.87
C LEU A 6 -36.10 10.61 35.16
N LEU A 7 -35.26 11.63 34.99
CA LEU A 7 -33.92 11.47 34.42
C LEU A 7 -32.88 10.92 35.41
N LEU A 8 -33.10 11.10 36.72
CA LEU A 8 -32.27 10.49 37.76
C LEU A 8 -32.61 9.01 38.00
N ALA A 9 -33.85 8.58 37.74
CA ALA A 9 -34.22 7.17 37.85
C ALA A 9 -33.58 6.30 36.75
N GLY A 10 -33.40 6.83 35.53
CA GLY A 10 -32.77 6.09 34.42
C GLY A 10 -31.25 5.93 34.55
N CYS A 11 -30.56 6.87 35.22
CA CYS A 11 -29.12 6.78 35.46
C CYS A 11 -28.73 5.92 36.68
N VAL A 12 -29.67 5.65 37.60
CA VAL A 12 -29.40 4.85 38.81
C VAL A 12 -29.55 3.33 38.56
N SER A 13 -30.20 2.92 37.47
CA SER A 13 -30.39 1.49 37.15
C SER A 13 -29.16 0.79 36.54
N PHE A 14 -28.08 1.53 36.22
CA PHE A 14 -26.85 0.95 35.65
C PHE A 14 -25.79 0.55 36.69
N PHE A 15 -26.04 0.78 37.99
CA PHE A 15 -25.11 0.44 39.08
C PHE A 15 -25.61 -0.69 39.98
N TRP A 16 -26.35 -1.67 39.44
CA TRP A 16 -26.64 -2.89 40.18
C TRP A 16 -25.55 -3.94 39.93
N THR A 17 -24.41 -3.80 40.61
CA THR A 17 -23.42 -4.88 40.70
C THR A 17 -23.95 -5.93 41.68
N GLY A 18 -24.60 -6.97 41.16
CA GLY A 18 -24.95 -8.14 41.96
C GLY A 18 -23.69 -8.89 42.42
N PRO A 19 -23.71 -9.54 43.59
CA PRO A 19 -22.59 -10.38 44.02
C PRO A 19 -22.44 -11.56 43.05
N VAL A 20 -21.26 -11.68 42.45
CA VAL A 20 -20.91 -12.86 41.65
C VAL A 20 -20.65 -14.00 42.62
N GLN A 21 -21.69 -14.82 42.85
CA GLN A 21 -21.59 -16.06 43.58
C GLN A 21 -20.95 -17.11 42.66
N ALA A 22 -19.75 -17.58 43.02
CA ALA A 22 -18.99 -18.55 42.24
C ALA A 22 -19.78 -19.86 42.05
N GLY A 23 -19.96 -20.28 40.79
CA GLY A 23 -20.30 -21.68 40.45
C GLY A 23 -21.64 -21.95 39.77
N MET A 24 -22.45 -20.95 39.42
CA MET A 24 -23.62 -21.21 38.54
C MET A 24 -23.25 -20.99 37.07
N PRO A 25 -23.61 -21.89 36.14
CA PRO A 25 -23.55 -21.60 34.71
C PRO A 25 -24.54 -20.47 34.44
N SER A 26 -24.02 -19.24 34.39
CA SER A 26 -24.78 -18.12 33.88
C SER A 26 -25.22 -18.50 32.47
N VAL A 27 -26.51 -18.47 32.22
CA VAL A 27 -27.05 -18.49 30.86
C VAL A 27 -26.63 -17.16 30.23
N SER A 28 -25.35 -17.05 29.85
CA SER A 28 -24.88 -15.98 28.99
C SER A 28 -25.61 -16.18 27.68
N LEU A 29 -26.48 -15.24 27.34
CA LEU A 29 -26.88 -15.02 25.96
C LEU A 29 -25.61 -14.60 25.21
N ASP A 30 -24.72 -15.57 24.94
CA ASP A 30 -23.49 -15.33 24.21
C ASP A 30 -23.89 -15.03 22.77
N LEU A 31 -23.89 -13.74 22.44
CA LEU A 31 -23.92 -13.32 21.06
C LEU A 31 -22.65 -13.84 20.39
N THR A 32 -22.78 -14.34 19.17
CA THR A 32 -21.60 -14.66 18.36
C THR A 32 -20.72 -13.43 18.23
N ASP A 33 -19.40 -13.60 18.14
CA ASP A 33 -18.44 -12.49 18.06
C ASP A 33 -18.80 -11.48 16.96
N ILE A 34 -19.31 -11.99 15.83
CA ILE A 34 -19.80 -11.19 14.71
C ILE A 34 -20.99 -10.32 15.13
N ALA A 35 -21.96 -10.88 15.85
CA ALA A 35 -23.12 -10.14 16.32
C ALA A 35 -22.73 -9.09 17.36
N GLN A 36 -21.78 -9.38 18.25
CA GLN A 36 -21.25 -8.43 19.21
C GLN A 36 -20.57 -7.23 18.52
N LEU A 37 -19.72 -7.49 17.52
CA LEU A 37 -19.05 -6.44 16.74
C LEU A 37 -20.05 -5.54 15.98
N ARG A 38 -21.11 -6.15 15.40
CA ARG A 38 -22.18 -5.39 14.73
C ARG A 38 -22.95 -4.53 15.70
N LEU A 39 -23.32 -5.06 16.87
CA LEU A 39 -24.07 -4.34 17.89
C LEU A 39 -23.25 -3.17 18.45
N GLN A 40 -21.95 -3.36 18.69
CA GLN A 40 -21.04 -2.28 19.10
C GLN A 40 -21.00 -1.17 18.04
N SER A 41 -20.85 -1.54 16.76
CA SER A 41 -20.82 -0.58 15.65
C SER A 41 -22.13 0.22 15.56
N ILE A 42 -23.28 -0.46 15.59
CA ILE A 42 -24.60 0.18 15.55
C ILE A 42 -24.77 1.12 16.76
N SER A 43 -24.38 0.67 17.95
CA SER A 43 -24.49 1.46 19.18
C SER A 43 -23.63 2.74 19.10
N PHE A 44 -22.42 2.63 18.58
CA PHE A 44 -21.54 3.77 18.36
C PHE A 44 -22.15 4.78 17.37
N PHE A 45 -22.61 4.32 16.20
CA PHE A 45 -23.24 5.21 15.22
C PHE A 45 -24.52 5.85 15.75
N LEU A 46 -25.32 5.12 16.51
CA LEU A 46 -26.54 5.62 17.13
C LEU A 46 -26.19 6.71 18.16
N MET A 47 -25.19 6.49 19.01
CA MET A 47 -24.70 7.50 19.95
C MET A 47 -24.25 8.77 19.23
N VAL A 48 -23.43 8.65 18.18
CA VAL A 48 -22.96 9.79 17.38
C VAL A 48 -24.11 10.52 16.70
N LEU A 49 -25.10 9.80 16.17
CA LEU A 49 -26.31 10.40 15.58
C LEU A 49 -27.10 11.19 16.63
N LEU A 50 -27.35 10.61 17.81
CA LEU A 50 -28.07 11.29 18.89
C LEU A 50 -27.32 12.54 19.40
N LEU A 51 -25.99 12.45 19.50
CA LEU A 51 -25.13 13.56 19.93
C LEU A 51 -25.09 14.69 18.88
N SER A 52 -24.94 14.36 17.61
CA SER A 52 -24.97 15.34 16.52
C SER A 52 -26.32 16.06 16.41
N ALA A 53 -27.44 15.34 16.57
CA ALA A 53 -28.76 15.95 16.66
C ALA A 53 -28.89 16.90 17.88
N LEU A 54 -28.25 16.56 19.00
CA LEU A 54 -28.21 17.43 20.18
C LEU A 54 -27.42 18.71 19.87
N ILE A 55 -26.24 18.59 19.26
CA ILE A 55 -25.41 19.73 18.86
C ILE A 55 -26.19 20.63 17.90
N LEU A 56 -26.82 20.06 16.87
CA LEU A 56 -27.65 20.79 15.90
C LEU A 56 -28.77 21.56 16.60
N LYS A 57 -29.48 20.90 17.53
CA LYS A 57 -30.52 21.56 18.35
C LYS A 57 -29.95 22.75 19.13
N LEU A 58 -28.79 22.59 19.76
CA LEU A 58 -28.16 23.64 20.56
C LEU A 58 -27.78 24.81 19.66
N CYS A 59 -27.03 24.57 18.59
CA CYS A 59 -26.60 25.60 17.65
C CYS A 59 -27.79 26.35 17.04
N TRP A 60 -28.81 25.62 16.58
CA TRP A 60 -30.01 26.23 15.99
C TRP A 60 -30.76 27.12 16.99
N ASN A 61 -30.96 26.62 18.22
CA ASN A 61 -31.69 27.38 19.23
C ASN A 61 -30.86 28.51 19.85
N LEU A 62 -29.52 28.44 19.78
CA LEU A 62 -28.65 29.59 20.08
C LEU A 62 -28.84 30.67 19.02
N LEU A 63 -28.77 30.30 17.73
CA LEU A 63 -28.97 31.24 16.63
C LEU A 63 -30.38 31.85 16.62
N ALA A 64 -31.41 31.06 16.93
CA ALA A 64 -32.79 31.54 17.02
C ALA A 64 -33.03 32.57 18.15
N LYS A 65 -32.06 32.79 19.05
CA LYS A 65 -32.14 33.90 20.02
C LYS A 65 -31.93 35.26 19.36
N ASP A 66 -31.02 35.32 18.38
CA ASP A 66 -30.60 36.57 17.75
C ASP A 66 -31.48 36.92 16.54
N PHE A 67 -32.23 35.95 16.00
CA PHE A 67 -33.10 36.13 14.85
C PHE A 67 -34.58 35.86 15.20
N PRO A 68 -35.41 36.90 15.38
CA PRO A 68 -36.80 36.73 15.83
C PRO A 68 -37.72 35.99 14.85
N LYS A 69 -37.30 35.81 13.59
CA LYS A 69 -38.04 35.06 12.56
C LYS A 69 -37.73 33.56 12.55
N LEU A 70 -36.71 33.09 13.28
CA LEU A 70 -36.33 31.66 13.26
C LEU A 70 -37.14 30.84 14.27
N PRO A 71 -37.77 29.73 13.85
CA PRO A 71 -38.51 28.87 14.77
C PRO A 71 -37.54 28.09 15.67
N ARG A 72 -37.89 27.93 16.95
CA ARG A 72 -37.14 27.05 17.86
C ARG A 72 -37.47 25.59 17.58
N ILE A 73 -36.45 24.75 17.49
CA ILE A 73 -36.61 23.33 17.20
C ILE A 73 -36.54 22.47 18.46
N SER A 74 -37.42 21.47 18.52
CA SER A 74 -37.36 20.41 19.54
C SER A 74 -36.26 19.39 19.21
N TYR A 75 -35.88 18.55 20.18
CA TYR A 75 -34.89 17.49 19.93
C TYR A 75 -35.36 16.49 18.85
N LYS A 76 -36.65 16.16 18.85
CA LYS A 76 -37.27 15.32 17.80
C LYS A 76 -37.15 15.98 16.42
N GLY A 77 -37.35 17.29 16.36
CA GLY A 77 -37.17 18.07 15.13
C GLY A 77 -35.72 18.05 14.65
N ALA A 78 -34.76 18.28 15.56
CA ALA A 78 -33.33 18.22 15.22
C ALA A 78 -32.89 16.84 14.73
N LEU A 79 -33.36 15.76 15.39
CA LEU A 79 -33.10 14.39 14.95
C LEU A 79 -33.69 14.11 13.56
N GLY A 80 -34.93 14.55 13.32
CA GLY A 80 -35.57 14.43 12.01
C GLY A 80 -34.79 15.16 10.92
N VAL A 81 -34.31 16.37 11.19
CA VAL A 81 -33.46 17.14 10.27
C VAL A 81 -32.14 16.39 10.00
N SER A 82 -31.45 15.90 11.03
CA SER A 82 -30.20 15.15 10.87
C SER A 82 -30.38 13.89 10.02
N VAL A 83 -31.46 13.12 10.25
CA VAL A 83 -31.76 11.91 9.46
C VAL A 83 -32.12 12.27 8.01
N LEU A 84 -32.96 13.29 7.80
CA LEU A 84 -33.35 13.72 6.46
C LEU A 84 -32.15 14.19 5.64
N TRP A 85 -31.26 14.98 6.26
CA TRP A 85 -30.00 15.39 5.64
C TRP A 85 -29.09 14.20 5.32
N GLY A 86 -28.97 13.24 6.24
CA GLY A 86 -28.22 12.01 6.00
C GLY A 86 -28.77 11.21 4.82
N LEU A 87 -30.09 11.06 4.71
CA LEU A 87 -30.74 10.37 3.58
C LEU A 87 -30.54 11.12 2.26
N MET A 88 -30.62 12.45 2.26
CA MET A 88 -30.34 13.27 1.08
C MET A 88 -28.90 13.07 0.61
N PHE A 89 -27.92 13.10 1.53
CA PHE A 89 -26.52 12.84 1.19
C PHE A 89 -26.31 11.42 0.68
N LEU A 90 -26.95 10.43 1.31
CA LEU A 90 -26.90 9.05 0.85
C LEU A 90 -27.38 8.96 -0.61
N PHE A 91 -28.52 9.57 -0.93
CA PHE A 91 -29.06 9.60 -2.29
C PHE A 91 -28.06 10.21 -3.28
N VAL A 92 -27.49 11.38 -2.96
CA VAL A 92 -26.50 12.06 -3.81
C VAL A 92 -25.24 11.20 -4.00
N LEU A 93 -24.68 10.64 -2.92
CA LEU A 93 -23.49 9.79 -3.00
C LEU A 93 -23.75 8.53 -3.82
N THR A 94 -24.96 7.97 -3.73
CA THR A 94 -25.37 6.81 -4.54
C THR A 94 -25.43 7.19 -6.02
N MET A 95 -25.98 8.36 -6.35
CA MET A 95 -26.00 8.86 -7.74
C MET A 95 -24.60 9.13 -8.29
N ILE A 96 -23.68 9.68 -7.49
CA ILE A 96 -22.28 9.89 -7.90
C ILE A 96 -21.59 8.56 -8.15
N SER A 97 -21.80 7.57 -7.28
CA SER A 97 -21.28 6.22 -7.49
C SER A 97 -21.84 5.56 -8.75
N GLY A 98 -23.14 5.75 -9.03
CA GLY A 98 -23.77 5.25 -10.25
C GLY A 98 -23.22 5.92 -11.52
N ALA A 99 -23.00 7.25 -11.48
CA ALA A 99 -22.37 7.96 -12.59
C ALA A 99 -20.92 7.48 -12.84
N ARG A 100 -20.17 7.17 -11.78
CA ARG A 100 -18.82 6.60 -11.90
C ARG A 100 -18.84 5.25 -12.61
N GLU A 101 -19.80 4.36 -12.30
CA GLU A 101 -19.92 3.08 -13.03
C GLU A 101 -20.20 3.27 -14.52
N LEU A 102 -20.99 4.27 -14.90
CA LEU A 102 -21.23 4.58 -16.32
C LEU A 102 -19.97 5.08 -17.03
N LEU A 103 -19.06 5.74 -16.31
CA LEU A 103 -17.82 6.27 -16.87
C LEU A 103 -16.69 5.22 -16.94
N THR A 104 -16.76 4.13 -16.17
CA THR A 104 -15.76 3.06 -16.16
C THR A 104 -16.39 1.69 -16.45
N PRO A 105 -16.92 1.46 -17.67
CA PRO A 105 -17.48 0.18 -18.05
C PRO A 105 -16.40 -0.92 -17.95
N GLY A 106 -16.72 -2.02 -17.27
CA GLY A 106 -15.80 -3.16 -17.13
C GLY A 106 -14.84 -3.10 -15.93
N ALA A 107 -14.88 -2.06 -15.10
CA ALA A 107 -14.03 -1.95 -13.91
C ALA A 107 -14.35 -2.97 -12.79
N TRP A 108 -15.48 -3.68 -12.88
CA TRP A 108 -15.92 -4.65 -11.88
C TRP A 108 -16.08 -6.02 -12.51
N GLU A 109 -15.49 -7.03 -11.88
CA GLU A 109 -15.68 -8.43 -12.21
C GLU A 109 -16.43 -9.18 -11.10
N LYS A 110 -17.21 -10.18 -11.48
CA LYS A 110 -17.98 -10.99 -10.53
C LYS A 110 -17.04 -12.00 -9.85
N SER A 111 -16.87 -11.88 -8.54
CA SER A 111 -16.11 -12.81 -7.71
C SER A 111 -17.04 -13.55 -6.74
N GLY A 112 -17.51 -14.73 -7.16
CA GLY A 112 -18.45 -15.54 -6.39
C GLY A 112 -19.83 -14.88 -6.21
N ARG A 113 -20.18 -14.52 -4.97
CA ARG A 113 -21.44 -13.82 -4.61
C ARG A 113 -21.30 -12.29 -4.57
N THR A 114 -20.08 -11.77 -4.69
CA THR A 114 -19.76 -10.34 -4.59
C THR A 114 -19.06 -9.87 -5.87
N TYR A 115 -18.89 -8.57 -6.02
CA TYR A 115 -18.10 -7.98 -7.10
C TYR A 115 -16.74 -7.55 -6.55
N ARG A 116 -15.70 -7.67 -7.37
CA ARG A 116 -14.35 -7.17 -7.09
C ARG A 116 -14.00 -6.14 -8.16
N LEU A 117 -13.26 -5.10 -7.78
CA LEU A 117 -12.60 -4.25 -8.78
C LEU A 117 -11.64 -5.13 -9.58
N VAL A 118 -11.63 -4.96 -10.90
CA VAL A 118 -10.50 -5.43 -11.71
C VAL A 118 -9.31 -4.60 -11.23
N GLU A 119 -8.39 -5.25 -10.52
CA GLU A 119 -7.08 -4.64 -10.26
C GLU A 119 -6.45 -4.43 -11.64
N ASP A 120 -6.33 -3.17 -12.05
CA ASP A 120 -5.29 -2.83 -13.01
C ASP A 120 -4.02 -3.41 -12.39
N LYS A 121 -3.45 -4.43 -13.06
CA LYS A 121 -2.08 -4.83 -12.78
C LYS A 121 -1.26 -3.58 -13.01
N GLN A 122 -1.02 -2.83 -11.95
CA GLN A 122 0.09 -1.90 -11.90
C GLN A 122 1.27 -2.73 -12.38
N PRO A 123 1.89 -2.37 -13.52
CA PRO A 123 2.85 -3.25 -14.13
C PRO A 123 3.92 -3.47 -13.07
N ASP A 124 4.04 -4.72 -12.61
CA ASP A 124 5.06 -5.08 -11.63
C ASP A 124 6.38 -4.52 -12.16
N ASP A 125 7.25 -4.03 -11.30
CA ASP A 125 8.57 -3.56 -11.71
C ASP A 125 9.29 -4.63 -12.58
N ALA A 126 9.00 -5.91 -12.33
CA ALA A 126 9.40 -7.04 -13.17
C ALA A 126 8.75 -7.07 -14.56
N SER A 127 7.48 -6.67 -14.73
CA SER A 127 6.80 -6.52 -16.03
C SER A 127 7.38 -5.34 -16.84
N LEU A 128 7.71 -4.23 -16.18
CA LEU A 128 8.36 -3.08 -16.83
C LEU A 128 9.81 -3.39 -17.22
N ALA A 129 10.52 -4.17 -16.41
CA ALA A 129 11.85 -4.67 -16.72
C ALA A 129 11.82 -5.72 -17.84
N ALA A 130 10.82 -6.62 -17.86
CA ALA A 130 10.69 -7.69 -18.86
C ALA A 130 10.51 -7.21 -20.31
N GLU A 131 10.12 -5.94 -20.53
CA GLU A 131 10.13 -5.33 -21.87
C GLU A 131 11.55 -5.10 -22.41
N THR A 132 12.56 -5.06 -21.54
CA THR A 132 13.95 -4.85 -21.93
C THR A 132 14.52 -6.12 -22.53
N THR A 133 14.99 -6.03 -23.77
CA THR A 133 15.50 -7.21 -24.50
C THR A 133 16.86 -7.67 -23.97
N LEU A 134 17.16 -8.97 -24.12
CA LEU A 134 18.48 -9.52 -23.77
C LEU A 134 19.61 -8.85 -24.56
N ASP A 135 19.35 -8.45 -25.81
CA ASP A 135 20.33 -7.76 -26.65
C ASP A 135 20.67 -6.36 -26.11
N GLU A 136 19.67 -5.63 -25.60
CA GLU A 136 19.90 -4.32 -24.95
C GLU A 136 20.68 -4.47 -23.65
N ARG A 137 20.34 -5.48 -22.83
CA ARG A 137 21.07 -5.86 -21.62
C ARG A 137 22.54 -6.17 -21.92
N ARG A 138 22.78 -6.99 -22.95
CA ARG A 138 24.13 -7.35 -23.40
C ARG A 138 24.89 -6.15 -23.96
N ARG A 139 24.23 -5.29 -24.73
CA ARG A 139 24.84 -4.06 -25.26
C ARG A 139 25.28 -3.15 -24.13
N LYS A 140 24.42 -2.90 -23.14
CA LYS A 140 24.70 -2.00 -22.02
C LYS A 140 25.82 -2.51 -21.13
N LEU A 141 25.85 -3.81 -20.84
CA LEU A 141 26.99 -4.43 -20.15
C LEU A 141 28.27 -4.39 -20.99
N GLY A 142 28.15 -4.43 -22.32
CA GLY A 142 29.26 -4.23 -23.26
C GLY A 142 29.84 -2.80 -23.24
N GLU A 143 29.02 -1.79 -22.96
CA GLU A 143 29.47 -0.41 -22.73
C GLU A 143 30.29 -0.32 -21.44
N LEU A 144 29.78 -0.91 -20.35
CA LEU A 144 30.52 -0.99 -19.07
C LEU A 144 31.85 -1.73 -19.23
N ARG A 145 31.87 -2.86 -19.96
CA ARG A 145 33.11 -3.57 -20.29
C ARG A 145 34.11 -2.65 -20.98
N SER A 146 33.68 -1.91 -22.00
CA SER A 146 34.56 -1.00 -22.74
C SER A 146 35.15 0.07 -21.81
N ALA A 147 34.33 0.64 -20.93
CA ALA A 147 34.78 1.63 -19.94
C ALA A 147 35.80 1.04 -18.94
N LEU A 148 35.53 -0.15 -18.41
CA LEU A 148 36.45 -0.86 -17.50
C LEU A 148 37.78 -1.20 -18.18
N PHE A 149 37.76 -1.71 -19.41
CA PHE A 149 38.99 -2.06 -20.13
C PHE A 149 39.78 -0.82 -20.58
N MET A 150 39.11 0.30 -20.87
CA MET A 150 39.79 1.59 -21.07
C MET A 150 40.47 2.08 -19.79
N HIS A 151 39.85 1.84 -18.62
CA HIS A 151 40.49 2.13 -17.33
C HIS A 151 41.75 1.28 -17.14
N VAL A 152 41.69 -0.03 -17.40
CA VAL A 152 42.85 -0.94 -17.34
C VAL A 152 43.99 -0.46 -18.25
N ALA A 153 43.68 -0.05 -19.48
CA ALA A 153 44.67 0.45 -20.43
C ALA A 153 45.38 1.72 -19.96
N THR A 154 44.73 2.54 -19.14
CA THR A 154 45.26 3.81 -18.62
C THR A 154 45.88 3.69 -17.22
N HIS A 155 45.52 2.65 -16.44
CA HIS A 155 45.90 2.47 -15.03
C HIS A 155 46.75 1.21 -14.81
N GLN A 156 47.88 1.13 -15.53
CA GLN A 156 48.91 0.08 -15.33
C GLN A 156 48.38 -1.36 -15.42
N GLY A 157 47.34 -1.60 -16.21
CA GLY A 157 46.79 -2.94 -16.40
C GLY A 157 45.99 -3.47 -15.21
N LYS A 158 45.50 -2.60 -14.32
CA LYS A 158 44.71 -3.00 -13.15
C LYS A 158 43.25 -2.55 -13.27
N PHE A 159 42.34 -3.43 -12.88
CA PHE A 159 40.94 -3.06 -12.67
C PHE A 159 40.79 -2.20 -11.41
N PRO A 160 39.70 -1.41 -11.30
CA PRO A 160 39.41 -0.60 -10.11
C PRO A 160 39.30 -1.47 -8.85
N GLY A 161 39.78 -1.00 -7.69
CA GLY A 161 39.57 -1.71 -6.44
C GLY A 161 38.11 -1.65 -5.99
N LYS A 162 37.42 -0.55 -6.32
CA LYS A 162 35.99 -0.34 -6.08
C LYS A 162 35.34 0.35 -7.28
N ALA A 163 34.04 0.16 -7.43
CA ALA A 163 33.26 0.80 -8.48
C ALA A 163 33.35 2.35 -8.42
N ASP A 164 33.43 2.92 -7.21
CA ASP A 164 33.48 4.38 -7.03
C ASP A 164 34.86 5.01 -7.32
N GLU A 165 35.90 4.19 -7.55
CA GLU A 165 37.24 4.66 -7.92
C GLU A 165 37.37 4.91 -9.43
N THR A 166 36.34 4.59 -10.21
CA THR A 166 36.36 4.78 -11.66
C THR A 166 36.24 6.24 -12.07
N THR A 167 36.99 6.62 -13.11
CA THR A 167 36.99 7.99 -13.66
C THR A 167 35.88 8.23 -14.69
N PHE A 168 35.14 7.20 -15.10
CA PHE A 168 34.05 7.31 -16.07
C PHE A 168 32.70 7.53 -15.37
N ALA A 169 31.68 7.95 -16.16
CA ALA A 169 30.38 8.38 -15.64
C ALA A 169 29.58 7.26 -14.96
N GLU A 170 28.74 7.62 -13.99
CA GLU A 170 27.85 6.69 -13.26
C GLU A 170 26.85 5.99 -14.19
N GLU A 171 26.50 6.59 -15.32
CA GLU A 171 25.59 6.03 -16.33
C GLU A 171 26.06 4.69 -16.92
N PHE A 172 27.36 4.40 -16.89
CA PHE A 172 27.90 3.10 -17.31
C PHE A 172 27.62 2.00 -16.28
N TRP A 173 27.41 2.39 -15.02
CA TRP A 173 27.08 1.46 -13.94
C TRP A 173 25.59 1.11 -13.87
N LEU A 174 24.73 1.74 -14.69
CA LEU A 174 23.29 1.52 -14.67
C LEU A 174 22.85 0.51 -15.72
N GLN A 175 21.99 -0.41 -15.30
CA GLN A 175 21.32 -1.38 -16.16
C GLN A 175 20.24 -0.70 -17.02
N PRO A 176 19.93 -1.25 -18.21
CA PRO A 176 18.88 -0.71 -19.05
C PRO A 176 17.48 -0.87 -18.42
N GLY A 177 16.52 -0.11 -18.93
CA GLY A 177 15.14 -0.14 -18.46
C GLY A 177 14.82 0.89 -17.38
N PRO A 178 13.54 0.93 -16.93
CA PRO A 178 13.02 2.00 -16.09
C PRO A 178 13.56 1.98 -14.65
N LEU A 179 13.99 0.80 -14.16
CA LEU A 179 14.49 0.62 -12.80
C LEU A 179 15.92 1.14 -12.61
N GLN A 180 16.69 1.31 -13.69
CA GLN A 180 18.07 1.80 -13.70
C GLN A 180 18.93 1.18 -12.58
N ALA A 181 18.80 -0.13 -12.33
CA ALA A 181 19.51 -0.79 -11.25
C ALA A 181 21.02 -0.77 -11.50
N ARG A 182 21.84 -0.59 -10.46
CA ARG A 182 23.30 -0.58 -10.62
C ARG A 182 23.84 -2.00 -10.87
N TYR A 183 24.79 -2.16 -11.78
CA TYR A 183 25.55 -3.41 -11.94
C TYR A 183 26.33 -3.71 -10.65
N GLY A 184 26.38 -4.98 -10.27
CA GLY A 184 27.25 -5.46 -9.21
C GLY A 184 28.70 -5.51 -9.71
N TYR A 185 29.65 -5.14 -8.85
CA TYR A 185 31.07 -5.17 -9.15
C TYR A 185 31.79 -6.11 -8.19
N VAL A 186 32.65 -6.97 -8.73
CA VAL A 186 33.55 -7.84 -7.98
C VAL A 186 34.96 -7.32 -8.24
N ALA A 187 35.65 -6.90 -7.18
CA ALA A 187 37.01 -6.40 -7.31
C ALA A 187 37.91 -7.54 -7.83
N GLY A 188 38.41 -7.38 -9.05
CA GLY A 188 39.27 -8.38 -9.70
C GLY A 188 40.74 -7.96 -9.67
N ASP A 189 41.63 -8.90 -9.37
CA ASP A 189 43.07 -8.72 -9.52
C ASP A 189 43.50 -9.10 -10.95
N LYS A 190 43.70 -8.08 -11.80
CA LYS A 190 44.17 -8.20 -13.19
C LYS A 190 43.36 -9.19 -14.04
N GLN A 191 43.80 -9.38 -15.29
CA GLN A 191 43.34 -10.46 -16.16
C GLN A 191 43.81 -11.79 -15.55
N ALA A 192 43.02 -12.30 -14.60
CA ALA A 192 43.28 -13.56 -13.93
C ALA A 192 43.11 -14.75 -14.89
N ASP A 193 44.01 -15.74 -14.77
CA ASP A 193 43.88 -17.07 -15.34
C ASP A 193 43.79 -18.05 -14.15
N PRO A 194 42.64 -18.69 -13.88
CA PRO A 194 41.41 -18.72 -14.69
C PRO A 194 40.60 -17.41 -14.63
N SER A 195 39.74 -17.20 -15.63
CA SER A 195 38.93 -15.97 -15.70
C SER A 195 37.87 -15.90 -14.59
N GLU A 196 37.90 -14.79 -13.86
CA GLU A 196 37.05 -14.53 -12.69
C GLU A 196 35.90 -13.57 -13.05
N PRO A 197 34.78 -13.59 -12.31
CA PRO A 197 33.72 -12.59 -12.45
C PRO A 197 34.23 -11.20 -12.09
N LEU A 198 33.93 -10.21 -12.93
CA LEU A 198 34.31 -8.80 -12.75
C LEU A 198 33.10 -7.92 -12.46
N ALA A 199 32.01 -8.11 -13.20
CA ALA A 199 30.76 -7.39 -12.98
C ALA A 199 29.55 -8.26 -13.34
N PHE A 200 28.40 -8.00 -12.73
CA PHE A 200 27.20 -8.78 -12.96
C PHE A 200 25.94 -7.92 -12.96
N GLU A 201 24.97 -8.34 -13.74
CA GLU A 201 23.63 -7.77 -13.80
C GLU A 201 22.80 -8.17 -12.57
N GLN A 202 21.91 -7.32 -12.07
CA GLN A 202 20.98 -7.71 -11.01
C GLN A 202 19.81 -8.50 -11.61
N ALA A 203 19.30 -9.49 -10.90
CA ALA A 203 18.20 -10.35 -11.37
C ALA A 203 16.83 -9.65 -11.27
N ILE A 204 16.67 -8.48 -11.92
CA ILE A 204 15.46 -7.64 -11.87
C ILE A 204 14.49 -7.90 -13.05
N TYR A 205 14.91 -8.64 -14.07
CA TYR A 205 14.16 -8.86 -15.31
C TYR A 205 13.19 -10.04 -15.28
N GLY A 206 13.23 -10.87 -14.23
CA GLY A 206 12.27 -11.97 -14.03
C GLY A 206 12.35 -13.11 -15.05
N ASP A 207 13.44 -13.24 -15.81
CA ASP A 207 13.62 -14.23 -16.87
C ASP A 207 14.56 -15.39 -16.51
N ASP A 208 14.87 -15.55 -15.22
CA ASP A 208 15.82 -16.54 -14.68
C ASP A 208 17.21 -16.50 -15.32
N GLN A 209 17.57 -15.39 -15.98
CA GLN A 209 18.86 -15.19 -16.64
C GLN A 209 19.57 -13.98 -16.07
N GLN A 210 20.89 -14.10 -15.97
CA GLN A 210 21.76 -13.05 -15.46
C GLN A 210 23.01 -12.97 -16.33
N LEU A 211 23.37 -11.76 -16.73
CA LEU A 211 24.59 -11.51 -17.48
C LEU A 211 25.76 -11.27 -16.52
N ILE A 212 26.86 -11.98 -16.74
CA ILE A 212 28.12 -11.81 -16.01
C ILE A 212 29.23 -11.43 -16.99
N LEU A 213 29.95 -10.36 -16.67
CA LEU A 213 31.18 -9.92 -17.31
C LEU A 213 32.37 -10.52 -16.56
N PHE A 214 33.28 -11.15 -17.29
CA PHE A 214 34.47 -11.79 -16.77
C PHE A 214 35.74 -10.95 -17.03
N THR A 215 36.82 -11.25 -16.30
CA THR A 215 38.12 -10.55 -16.43
C THR A 215 38.77 -10.71 -17.81
N ASP A 216 38.40 -11.73 -18.59
CA ASP A 216 38.82 -11.94 -19.98
C ASP A 216 38.01 -11.10 -21.00
N GLY A 217 36.98 -10.38 -20.53
CA GLY A 217 36.08 -9.56 -21.34
C GLY A 217 34.91 -10.33 -21.96
N ALA A 218 34.76 -11.62 -21.65
CA ALA A 218 33.61 -12.41 -22.05
C ALA A 218 32.38 -12.00 -21.24
N ILE A 219 31.24 -11.91 -21.95
CA ILE A 219 29.93 -11.73 -21.34
C ILE A 219 29.16 -13.03 -21.52
N LYS A 220 28.83 -13.69 -20.42
CA LYS A 220 28.08 -14.95 -20.42
C LYS A 220 26.69 -14.72 -19.83
N VAL A 221 25.68 -15.29 -20.49
CA VAL A 221 24.33 -15.40 -19.95
C VAL A 221 24.26 -16.70 -19.17
N LEU A 222 23.95 -16.62 -17.88
CA LEU A 222 23.86 -17.77 -16.99
C LEU A 222 22.47 -17.79 -16.33
N PRO A 223 21.91 -18.97 -16.05
CA PRO A 223 20.76 -19.07 -15.15
C PRO A 223 21.09 -18.41 -13.81
N THR A 224 20.15 -17.69 -13.20
CA THR A 224 20.39 -16.93 -11.96
C THR A 224 20.99 -17.79 -10.84
N THR A 225 20.59 -19.06 -10.71
CA THR A 225 21.16 -20.01 -9.75
C THR A 225 22.65 -20.26 -9.99
N LYS A 226 23.03 -20.57 -11.24
CA LYS A 226 24.43 -20.77 -11.62
C LYS A 226 25.26 -19.50 -11.51
N ALA A 227 24.66 -18.34 -11.81
CA ALA A 227 25.32 -17.05 -11.65
C ALA A 227 25.67 -16.79 -10.19
N GLN A 228 24.78 -17.12 -9.24
CA GLN A 228 25.06 -17.02 -7.81
C GLN A 228 26.17 -17.98 -7.36
N ASP A 229 26.21 -19.21 -7.87
CA ASP A 229 27.29 -20.15 -7.57
C ASP A 229 28.66 -19.60 -8.01
N VAL A 230 28.72 -19.09 -9.25
CA VAL A 230 29.92 -18.46 -9.83
C VAL A 230 30.36 -17.23 -9.03
N LEU A 231 29.43 -16.37 -8.60
CA LEU A 231 29.74 -15.18 -7.80
C LEU A 231 30.16 -15.52 -6.36
N ASN A 232 29.71 -16.65 -5.83
CA ASN A 232 30.09 -17.13 -4.49
C ASN A 232 31.35 -18.02 -4.48
N GLY A 233 31.98 -18.25 -5.65
CA GLY A 233 33.18 -19.08 -5.77
C GLY A 233 32.92 -20.57 -5.53
N LYS A 234 31.72 -21.07 -5.85
CA LYS A 234 31.34 -22.49 -5.78
C LYS A 234 31.28 -23.11 -7.17
#